data_AF-A0AAU1T4L6-F1
#
_entry.id   AF-A0AAU1T4L6-F1
#
_cell.length_a   1.000
_cell.length_b   1.000
_cell.length_c   1.000
_cell.angle_alpha   90.00
_cell.angle_beta   90.00
_cell.angle_gamma   90.00
#
_symmetry.space_group_name_H-M   'P 1'
#
loop_
_entity.id
_entity.type
_entity.pdbx_description
1 polymer ?
#
loop_
_entity_poly.entity_id
_entity_poly.type
_entity_poly.pdbx_seq_one_letter_code
_entity_poly.pdbx_strand_id
1 'polypeptide(L)'
;MSCTPPSCWSETTSTPHKTPEFTTWVERQKCLRVFYLPRYAPELNAVEWVWSWLKRGIVNFLLTSIDDLEALVRSRLKQIQYRPDAITGLFADTGLIMKPP
;
A
#
# COMPACT_ATOMS: atom_id res chain seq x y z
N MET A 1 20.30 0.26 16.56
CA MET A 1 19.12 -0.12 15.75
C MET A 1 19.52 -0.04 14.28
N SER A 2 20.09 -1.11 13.76
CA SER A 2 20.57 -1.23 12.38
C SER A 2 19.43 -1.74 11.49
N CYS A 3 19.01 -0.94 10.50
CA CYS A 3 18.21 -1.46 9.39
C CYS A 3 19.12 -2.31 8.51
N THR A 4 18.74 -3.56 8.27
CA THR A 4 19.22 -4.35 7.14
C THR A 4 18.49 -3.90 5.86
N PRO A 5 19.17 -3.71 4.71
CA PRO A 5 18.52 -3.24 3.49
C PRO A 5 17.76 -4.36 2.76
N PRO A 6 16.58 -4.10 2.15
CA PRO A 6 15.63 -3.00 2.41
C PRO A 6 14.43 -3.53 3.19
N SER A 7 14.18 -2.95 4.36
CA SER A 7 13.06 -3.30 5.23
C SER A 7 11.75 -2.58 4.87
N CYS A 8 11.77 -1.57 4.00
CA CYS A 8 10.58 -0.83 3.59
C CYS A 8 10.60 -0.49 2.10
N TRP A 9 9.53 -0.88 1.41
CA TRP A 9 9.34 -0.72 -0.04
C TRP A 9 8.10 0.14 -0.29
N SER A 10 8.20 1.06 -1.26
CA SER A 10 7.05 1.86 -1.71
C SER A 10 6.98 1.87 -3.22
N GLU A 11 5.84 1.49 -3.78
CA GLU A 11 5.56 1.69 -5.20
C GLU A 11 4.87 3.04 -5.45
N THR A 12 5.15 3.68 -6.57
CA THR A 12 4.46 4.90 -6.96
C THR A 12 4.33 5.11 -8.46
N THR A 13 3.18 5.63 -8.88
CA THR A 13 2.87 6.01 -10.27
C THR A 13 2.67 7.51 -10.45
N SER A 14 2.54 8.28 -9.36
CA SER A 14 2.03 9.65 -9.44
C SER A 14 3.14 10.68 -9.70
N THR A 15 2.78 11.74 -10.43
CA THR A 15 3.71 12.82 -10.85
C THR A 15 4.39 13.54 -9.67
N PRO A 16 3.72 13.83 -8.53
CA PRO A 16 4.37 14.39 -7.35
C PRO A 16 5.53 13.55 -6.78
N HIS A 17 5.54 12.23 -7.01
CA HIS A 17 6.64 11.38 -6.56
C HIS A 17 7.81 11.34 -7.54
N LYS A 18 7.79 12.14 -8.62
CA LYS A 18 8.87 12.23 -9.60
C LYS A 18 9.61 13.57 -9.54
N THR A 19 9.29 14.42 -8.56
CA THR A 19 9.94 15.73 -8.44
C THR A 19 11.34 15.59 -7.81
N PRO A 20 12.25 16.55 -8.09
CA PRO A 20 13.57 16.58 -7.48
C PRO A 20 13.52 16.63 -5.94
N GLU A 21 12.53 17.34 -5.38
CA GLU A 21 12.36 17.47 -3.93
C GLU A 21 12.02 16.13 -3.29
N PHE A 22 11.11 15.36 -3.89
CA PHE A 22 10.77 14.03 -3.42
C PHE A 22 11.97 13.08 -3.53
N THR A 23 12.69 13.13 -4.65
CA THR A 23 13.86 12.25 -4.89
C THR A 23 14.97 12.53 -3.86
N THR A 24 15.27 13.81 -3.63
CA THR A 24 16.24 14.24 -2.61
C THR A 24 15.83 13.81 -1.20
N TRP A 25 14.52 13.81 -0.90
CA TRP A 25 14.01 13.34 0.38
C TRP A 25 14.17 11.82 0.55
N VAL A 26 13.92 11.03 -0.51
CA VAL A 26 14.11 9.57 -0.50
C VAL A 26 15.57 9.19 -0.27
N GLU A 27 16.51 9.88 -0.91
CA GLU A 27 17.96 9.62 -0.76
C GLU A 27 18.47 9.80 0.68
N ARG A 28 17.79 10.61 1.49
CA ARG A 28 18.12 10.82 2.91
C ARG A 28 17.60 9.70 3.82
N GLN A 29 16.72 8.82 3.33
CA GLN A 29 16.14 7.74 4.10
C GLN A 29 17.03 6.50 4.08
N LYS A 30 17.48 6.04 5.25
CA LYS A 30 18.38 4.88 5.36
C LYS A 30 17.73 3.54 5.00
N CYS A 31 16.40 3.45 5.04
CA CYS A 31 15.68 2.16 4.96
C CYS A 31 14.49 2.20 3.98
N LEU A 32 14.51 3.09 3.00
CA LEU A 32 13.43 3.24 2.02
C LEU A 32 13.96 2.97 0.62
N ARG A 33 13.29 2.09 -0.12
CA ARG A 33 13.50 1.92 -1.56
C ARG A 33 12.19 2.14 -2.30
N VAL A 34 12.22 3.06 -3.27
CA VAL A 34 11.05 3.43 -4.08
C VAL A 34 11.14 2.77 -5.44
N PHE A 35 10.03 2.16 -5.88
CA PHE A 35 9.87 1.61 -7.23
C PHE A 35 8.85 2.44 -8.01
N TYR A 36 9.24 2.86 -9.21
CA TYR A 36 8.32 3.53 -10.12
C TYR A 36 7.63 2.50 -10.99
N LEU A 37 6.31 2.40 -10.85
CA LEU A 37 5.52 1.52 -11.69
C LEU A 37 5.28 2.16 -13.08
N PRO A 38 5.12 1.34 -14.14
CA PRO A 38 4.70 1.83 -15.44
C PRO A 38 3.39 2.63 -15.37
N ARG A 39 3.24 3.59 -16.27
CA ARG A 39 1.99 4.34 -16.38
C ARG A 39 0.86 3.38 -16.80
N TYR A 40 -0.32 3.54 -16.20
CA TYR A 40 -1.51 2.71 -16.47
C TYR A 40 -1.38 1.23 -16.12
N ALA A 41 -0.53 0.88 -15.15
CA ALA A 41 -0.42 -0.48 -14.62
C ALA A 41 -0.95 -0.60 -13.16
N PRO A 42 -2.25 -0.32 -12.89
CA PRO A 42 -2.82 -0.42 -11.54
C PRO A 42 -2.80 -1.84 -10.98
N GLU A 43 -2.81 -2.87 -11.84
CA GLU A 43 -2.70 -4.27 -11.46
C GLU A 43 -1.39 -4.60 -10.73
N LEU A 44 -0.33 -3.82 -10.98
CA LEU A 44 0.97 -3.93 -10.32
C LEU A 44 1.05 -3.11 -9.02
N ASN A 45 0.04 -2.31 -8.70
CA ASN A 45 0.02 -1.49 -7.49
C ASN A 45 -0.69 -2.23 -6.36
N ALA A 46 0.09 -2.71 -5.39
CA ALA A 46 -0.41 -3.44 -4.21
C ALA A 46 -1.56 -2.70 -3.49
N VAL A 47 -1.49 -1.37 -3.41
CA VAL A 47 -2.51 -0.58 -2.71
C VAL A 47 -3.88 -0.64 -3.39
N GLU A 48 -3.95 -0.84 -4.71
CA GLU A 48 -5.22 -0.90 -5.45
C GLU A 48 -6.01 -2.15 -5.08
N TRP A 49 -5.32 -3.25 -4.79
CA TRP A 49 -5.94 -4.48 -4.31
C TRP A 49 -6.49 -4.32 -2.90
N VAL A 50 -5.73 -3.69 -2.01
CA VAL A 50 -6.21 -3.35 -0.65
C VAL A 50 -7.42 -2.44 -0.74
N TRP A 51 -7.39 -1.47 -1.66
CA TRP A 51 -8.51 -0.57 -1.90
C TRP A 51 -9.75 -1.29 -2.43
N SER A 52 -9.59 -2.22 -3.36
CA SER A 52 -10.68 -3.02 -3.92
C SER A 52 -11.33 -3.90 -2.85
N TRP A 53 -10.54 -4.54 -2.00
CA TRP A 53 -11.03 -5.32 -0.86
C TRP A 53 -11.77 -4.44 0.16
N LEU A 54 -11.17 -3.30 0.54
CA LEU A 54 -11.75 -2.38 1.51
C LEU A 54 -13.09 -1.82 1.01
N LYS A 55 -13.15 -1.36 -0.25
CA LYS A 55 -14.38 -0.86 -0.87
C LYS A 55 -15.48 -1.93 -0.84
N ARG A 56 -15.17 -3.17 -1.25
CA ARG A 56 -16.12 -4.31 -1.16
C ARG A 56 -16.63 -4.56 0.26
N GLY A 57 -15.81 -4.31 1.28
CA GLY A 57 -16.19 -4.41 2.69
C GLY A 57 -16.99 -3.24 3.25
N ILE A 58 -17.20 -2.16 2.48
CA ILE A 58 -17.89 -0.94 2.91
C ILE A 58 -19.20 -0.71 2.15
N VAL A 59 -19.30 -1.13 0.88
CA VAL A 59 -20.45 -0.79 -0.01
C VAL A 59 -21.84 -1.18 0.52
N ASN A 60 -21.93 -2.08 1.49
CA ASN A 60 -23.20 -2.55 2.06
C ASN A 60 -23.58 -1.89 3.40
N PHE A 61 -22.81 -0.90 3.87
CA PHE A 61 -23.07 -0.23 5.14
C PHE A 61 -23.84 1.09 4.91
N LEU A 62 -24.98 1.24 5.59
CA LEU A 62 -25.68 2.52 5.69
C LEU A 62 -24.97 3.36 6.76
N LEU A 63 -24.11 4.28 6.30
CA LEU A 63 -23.34 5.16 7.15
C LEU A 63 -24.06 6.50 7.28
N THR A 64 -24.15 7.02 8.49
CA THR A 64 -24.87 8.26 8.81
C THR A 64 -23.97 9.50 8.80
N SER A 65 -22.65 9.30 8.85
CA SER A 65 -21.66 10.38 8.86
C SER A 65 -20.32 9.96 8.25
N ILE A 66 -19.46 10.95 8.00
CA ILE A 66 -18.07 10.72 7.58
C ILE A 66 -17.27 10.06 8.71
N ASP A 67 -17.55 10.39 9.97
CA ASP A 67 -16.88 9.80 11.13
C ASP A 67 -17.15 8.29 11.23
N ASP A 68 -18.37 7.85 10.91
CA ASP A 68 -18.73 6.43 10.83
C ASP A 68 -17.96 5.71 9.72
N LEU A 69 -17.78 6.38 8.57
CA LEU A 69 -16.96 5.86 7.47
C LEU A 69 -15.50 5.74 7.87
N GLU A 70 -14.93 6.77 8.51
CA GLU A 70 -13.55 6.75 8.97
C GLU A 70 -13.31 5.63 9.99
N ALA A 71 -14.18 5.51 10.98
CA ALA A 71 -14.11 4.47 12.00
C ALA A 71 -14.17 3.06 11.38
N LEU A 72 -15.06 2.86 10.41
CA LEU A 72 -15.19 1.60 9.68
C LEU A 72 -13.91 1.30 8.86
N VAL A 73 -13.43 2.27 8.08
CA VAL A 73 -12.19 2.13 7.28
C VAL A 73 -11.01 1.75 8.18
N ARG A 74 -10.81 2.48 9.29
CA ARG A 74 -9.74 2.20 10.25
C ARG A 74 -9.85 0.80 10.84
N SER A 75 -11.05 0.38 11.23
CA SER A 75 -11.29 -0.95 11.79
C SER A 75 -10.94 -2.05 10.79
N ARG A 76 -11.37 -1.92 9.52
CA ARG A 76 -11.07 -2.89 8.46
C ARG A 76 -9.59 -2.96 8.12
N LEU A 77 -8.91 -1.80 8.00
CA LEU A 77 -7.47 -1.76 7.77
C LEU A 77 -6.69 -2.37 8.94
N LYS A 78 -7.14 -2.15 10.18
CA LYS A 78 -6.54 -2.79 11.36
C LYS A 78 -6.74 -4.31 11.34
N GLN A 79 -7.90 -4.81 10.90
CA GLN A 79 -8.14 -6.25 10.76
C GLN A 79 -7.20 -6.92 9.76
N ILE A 80 -6.97 -6.33 8.59
CA ILE A 80 -6.06 -6.91 7.60
C ILE A 80 -4.59 -6.81 8.03
N GLN A 81 -4.22 -5.74 8.76
CA GLN A 81 -2.88 -5.59 9.35
C GLN A 81 -2.52 -6.75 10.30
N TYR A 82 -3.49 -7.32 11.01
CA TYR A 82 -3.28 -8.49 11.88
C TYR A 82 -3.41 -9.85 11.16
N ARG A 83 -3.62 -9.88 9.85
CA ARG A 83 -3.78 -11.09 9.05
C ARG A 83 -2.79 -11.10 7.87
N PRO A 84 -1.50 -11.37 8.11
CA PRO A 84 -0.48 -11.36 7.07
C PRO A 84 -0.81 -12.30 5.90
N ASP A 85 -1.40 -13.46 6.16
CA ASP A 85 -1.80 -14.41 5.10
C ASP A 85 -2.85 -13.82 4.15
N ALA A 86 -3.76 -12.97 4.66
CA ALA A 86 -4.75 -12.29 3.84
C ALA A 86 -4.12 -11.19 2.96
N ILE A 87 -3.08 -10.53 3.46
CA ILE A 87 -2.27 -9.59 2.69
C ILE A 87 -1.50 -10.34 1.59
N THR A 88 -0.88 -11.46 1.92
CA THR A 88 -0.16 -12.28 0.94
C THR A 88 -1.10 -12.84 -0.13
N GLY A 89 -2.29 -13.32 0.24
CA GLY A 89 -3.29 -13.79 -0.73
C GLY A 89 -3.80 -12.68 -1.67
N LEU A 90 -3.82 -11.43 -1.20
CA LEU A 90 -4.20 -10.27 -2.01
C LEU A 90 -3.14 -9.91 -3.07
N PHE A 91 -1.87 -10.30 -2.83
CA PHE A 91 -0.75 -10.06 -3.74
C PHE A 91 -0.38 -11.28 -4.59
N ALA A 92 -0.98 -12.44 -4.36
CA ALA A 92 -0.66 -13.67 -5.10
C ALA A 92 -0.87 -13.50 -6.62
N ASP A 93 -1.84 -12.69 -7.04
CA ASP A 93 -2.18 -12.45 -8.44
C ASP A 93 -1.36 -11.33 -9.11
N THR A 94 -0.59 -10.54 -8.35
CA THR A 94 0.16 -9.39 -8.91
C THR A 94 1.52 -9.76 -9.48
N GLY A 95 1.95 -11.02 -9.33
CA GLY A 95 3.30 -11.45 -9.69
C GLY A 95 4.41 -10.83 -8.83
N LEU A 96 4.05 -9.99 -7.84
CA LEU A 96 4.96 -9.43 -6.85
C LEU A 96 5.17 -10.46 -5.75
N ILE A 97 5.86 -11.55 -6.08
CA ILE A 97 6.41 -12.45 -5.06
C ILE A 97 7.39 -11.60 -4.24
N MET A 98 6.97 -11.17 -3.05
CA MET A 98 7.87 -10.63 -2.03
C MET A 98 8.81 -11.75 -1.60
N LYS A 99 9.88 -11.95 -2.37
CA LYS A 99 10.95 -12.85 -1.97
C LYS A 99 11.67 -12.15 -0.82
N PRO A 100 11.73 -12.74 0.39
CA PRO A 100 12.65 -12.22 1.38
C PRO A 100 14.08 -12.33 0.83
N PRO A 101 14.98 -11.41 1.19
CA PRO A 101 16.38 -11.50 0.81
C PRO A 101 17.04 -12.79 1.30
#